data_AF-A0A7C6F4S5-F1
#
_entry.id   AF-A0A7C6F4S5-F1
#
_cell.length_a   1.000
_cell.length_b   1.000
_cell.length_c   1.000
_cell.angle_alpha   90.00
_cell.angle_beta   90.00
_cell.angle_gamma   90.00
#
_symmetry.space_group_name_H-M   'P 1'
#
loop_
_entity.id
_entity.type
_entity.pdbx_description
1 polymer ?
#
loop_
_entity_poly.entity_id
_entity_poly.type
_entity_poly.pdbx_seq_one_letter_code
_entity_poly.pdbx_strand_id
1 'polypeptide(L)'
;MRKRLRLKCWKCDKTFALTMDIAGQPLISKECPFCGARCTIDLNPYRQSTTEVLRGTEIDLQKETLHLPEEIPTANPDEGD
;
A
#
# COMPACT_ATOMS: atom_id res chain seq x y z
N MET A 1 -7.37 1.92 8.45
CA MET A 1 -8.23 0.95 7.74
C MET A 1 -7.45 -0.34 7.57
N ARG A 2 -7.94 -1.45 8.13
CA ARG A 2 -7.24 -2.74 8.07
C ARG A 2 -7.63 -3.51 6.81
N LYS A 3 -6.66 -3.83 5.95
CA LYS A 3 -6.88 -4.57 4.69
C LYS A 3 -5.89 -5.73 4.58
N ARG A 4 -6.35 -6.83 3.99
CA ARG A 4 -5.49 -7.97 3.64
C ARG A 4 -4.91 -7.73 2.25
N LEU A 5 -3.59 -7.61 2.17
CA LEU A 5 -2.86 -7.43 0.92
C LEU A 5 -2.11 -8.71 0.58
N ARG A 6 -2.04 -9.06 -0.71
CA ARG A 6 -1.10 -10.07 -1.21
C ARG A 6 0.16 -9.34 -1.64
N LEU A 7 1.27 -9.73 -1.05
CA LEU A 7 2.57 -9.11 -1.22
C LEU A 7 3.52 -10.13 -1.81
N LYS A 8 4.27 -9.73 -2.84
CA LYS A 8 5.32 -10.56 -3.42
C LYS A 8 6.68 -10.08 -2.95
N CYS A 9 7.44 -10.96 -2.29
CA CYS A 9 8.75 -10.61 -1.75
C CYS A 9 9.75 -10.33 -2.86
N TRP A 10 10.37 -9.14 -2.85
CA TRP A 10 11.47 -8.79 -3.75
C TRP A 10 12.65 -9.76 -3.74
N LYS A 11 12.95 -10.38 -2.58
CA LYS A 11 14.14 -11.23 -2.39
C LYS A 11 13.92 -12.69 -2.76
N CYS A 12 12.81 -13.29 -2.29
CA CYS A 12 12.57 -14.73 -2.45
C CYS A 12 11.46 -15.07 -3.44
N ASP A 13 10.88 -14.06 -4.10
CA ASP A 13 9.78 -14.17 -5.08
C ASP A 13 8.49 -14.82 -4.54
N LYS A 14 8.44 -15.16 -3.24
CA LYS A 14 7.26 -15.78 -2.63
C LYS A 14 6.18 -14.75 -2.36
N THR A 15 4.96 -15.10 -2.73
CA THR A 15 3.75 -14.34 -2.41
C THR A 15 3.19 -14.75 -1.05
N PHE A 16 2.91 -13.78 -0.19
CA PHE A 16 2.24 -13.97 1.09
C PHE A 16 1.11 -12.95 1.27
N ALA A 17 0.07 -13.34 1.99
CA ALA A 17 -0.99 -12.42 2.34
C ALA A 17 -0.79 -11.88 3.75
N LEU A 18 -0.78 -10.56 3.92
CA LEU A 18 -0.60 -9.92 5.22
C LEU A 18 -1.71 -8.90 5.47
N THR A 19 -2.29 -8.96 6.67
CA THR A 19 -3.34 -8.03 7.09
C THR A 19 -2.71 -6.87 7.86
N MET A 20 -2.77 -5.65 7.31
CA MET A 20 -2.17 -4.46 7.90
C MET A 20 -3.09 -3.25 7.84
N ASP A 21 -2.82 -2.26 8.68
CA ASP A 21 -3.46 -0.96 8.55
C ASP A 21 -2.76 -0.17 7.45
N ILE A 22 -3.54 0.33 6.48
CA ILE A 22 -3.07 1.09 5.33
C ILE A 22 -3.59 2.53 5.33
N ALA A 23 -4.25 2.98 6.41
CA ALA A 23 -4.74 4.35 6.48
C ALA A 23 -3.60 5.31 6.79
N GLY A 24 -3.46 6.36 5.97
CA GLY A 24 -2.50 7.44 6.19
C GLY A 24 -1.03 7.08 6.03
N GLN A 25 -0.67 5.80 5.84
CA GLN A 25 0.72 5.37 5.61
C GLN A 25 0.94 5.06 4.13
N PRO A 26 1.77 5.83 3.40
CA PRO A 26 2.12 5.54 2.02
C PRO A 26 3.16 4.42 1.91
N LEU A 27 4.09 4.34 2.86
CA LEU A 27 5.18 3.36 2.88
C LEU A 27 5.09 2.49 4.13
N ILE A 28 5.11 1.18 3.96
CA ILE A 28 5.00 0.21 5.07
C ILE A 28 6.19 -0.75 5.01
N SER A 29 7.01 -0.74 6.07
CA SER A 29 8.08 -1.74 6.25
C SER A 29 7.53 -3.00 6.93
N LYS A 30 7.76 -4.17 6.32
CA LYS A 30 7.44 -5.49 6.90
C LYS A 30 8.54 -6.50 6.61
N GLU A 31 8.61 -7.54 7.41
CA GLU A 31 9.50 -8.68 7.16
C GLU A 31 8.78 -9.75 6.36
N CYS A 32 9.48 -10.38 5.40
CA CYS A 32 8.96 -11.51 4.67
C CYS A 32 8.92 -12.75 5.58
N PRO A 33 7.74 -13.38 5.77
CA PRO A 33 7.62 -14.55 6.65
C PRO A 33 8.33 -15.80 6.13
N PHE A 34 8.82 -15.80 4.89
CA PHE A 34 9.50 -16.95 4.29
C PHE A 34 11.02 -16.87 4.35
N CYS A 35 11.60 -15.69 4.12
CA CYS A 35 13.05 -15.52 4.05
C CYS A 35 13.62 -14.58 5.11
N GLY A 36 12.77 -13.96 5.94
CA GLY A 36 13.18 -13.00 6.98
C GLY A 36 13.70 -11.67 6.43
N ALA A 37 13.61 -11.43 5.12
CA ALA A 37 14.10 -10.18 4.54
C ALA A 37 13.13 -9.03 4.81
N ARG A 38 13.67 -7.88 5.19
CA ARG A 38 12.91 -6.64 5.30
C ARG A 38 12.49 -6.18 3.90
N CYS A 39 11.24 -5.77 3.79
CA CYS A 39 10.56 -5.40 2.56
C CYS A 39 9.81 -4.08 2.79
N THR A 40 9.83 -3.19 1.81
CA THR A 40 9.03 -1.97 1.83
C THR A 40 7.87 -2.13 0.85
N ILE A 41 6.68 -1.74 1.30
CA ILE A 41 5.44 -1.78 0.51
C ILE A 41 5.10 -0.31 0.23
N ASP A 42 5.18 0.09 -1.04
CA ASP A 42 4.79 1.43 -1.46
C ASP A 42 3.33 1.40 -1.96
N LEU A 43 2.47 2.12 -1.24
CA LEU A 43 1.05 2.27 -1.54
C LEU A 43 0.74 3.56 -2.30
N ASN A 44 1.72 4.46 -2.41
CA ASN A 44 1.59 5.74 -3.11
C ASN A 44 1.06 5.62 -4.56
N PRO A 45 1.57 4.72 -5.42
CA PRO A 45 1.08 4.58 -6.79
C PRO A 45 -0.38 4.10 -6.89
N TYR A 46 -0.93 3.57 -5.79
CA TYR A 46 -2.28 3.05 -5.72
C TYR A 46 -3.25 4.02 -5.03
N ARG A 47 -2.77 5.15 -4.49
CA ARG A 47 -3.62 6.21 -3.95
C ARG A 47 -4.18 7.03 -5.08
N GLN A 48 -5.48 6.93 -5.31
CA GLN A 48 -6.20 7.87 -6.16
C GLN A 48 -6.95 8.86 -5.25
N SER A 49 -6.53 10.11 -5.30
CA SER A 49 -7.23 11.23 -4.67
C SER A 49 -8.27 11.74 -5.64
N THR A 50 -9.53 11.34 -5.47
CA THR A 50 -10.65 11.94 -6.22
C THR A 50 -11.18 13.12 -5.41
N THR A 51 -10.91 14.34 -5.87
CA THR A 51 -11.57 15.54 -5.35
C THR A 51 -12.88 15.74 -6.09
N GLU A 52 -14.00 15.41 -5.46
CA GLU A 52 -15.33 15.67 -6.03
C GLU A 52 -15.79 17.07 -5.63
N VAL A 53 -15.70 18.03 -6.55
CA VAL A 53 -16.14 19.41 -6.31
C VAL A 53 -17.63 19.53 -6.65
N LEU A 54 -18.50 19.46 -5.63
CA LEU A 54 -19.92 19.77 -5.77
C LEU A 54 -20.14 21.30 -5.77
N ARG A 55 -20.65 21.86 -6.87
CA ARG A 55 -21.05 23.27 -6.93
C ARG A 55 -22.25 23.51 -6.00
N GLY A 56 -22.04 24.25 -4.91
CA GLY A 56 -23.11 24.79 -4.07
C GLY A 56 -23.15 24.29 -2.62
N THR A 57 -22.23 23.43 -2.19
CA THR A 57 -22.11 23.06 -0.77
C THR A 57 -20.63 22.76 -0.48
N GLU A 58 -20.02 23.51 0.43
CA GLU A 58 -18.62 23.32 0.88
C GLU A 58 -18.49 22.02 1.71
N ILE A 59 -18.69 20.87 1.08
CA ILE A 59 -18.36 19.58 1.68
C ILE A 59 -17.22 18.97 0.89
N ASP A 60 -16.00 19.18 1.37
CA ASP A 60 -14.79 18.51 0.87
C ASP A 60 -14.82 17.05 1.35
N LEU A 61 -15.56 16.19 0.64
CA LEU A 61 -15.54 14.75 0.89
C LEU A 61 -14.29 14.16 0.23
N GLN A 62 -13.16 14.23 0.92
CA GLN A 62 -11.94 13.53 0.52
C GLN A 62 -12.16 12.02 0.66
N LYS A 63 -12.61 11.38 -0.42
CA LYS A 63 -12.64 9.92 -0.51
C LYS A 63 -11.29 9.43 -1.03
N GLU A 64 -10.40 9.07 -0.11
CA GLU A 64 -9.18 8.35 -0.46
C GLU A 64 -9.54 6.94 -0.92
N THR A 65 -9.46 6.68 -2.23
CA THR A 65 -9.73 5.36 -2.81
C THR A 65 -8.41 4.70 -3.18
N LEU A 66 -8.15 3.54 -2.57
CA LEU A 66 -6.96 2.73 -2.82
C LEU A 66 -7.27 1.65 -3.85
N HIS A 67 -6.78 1.84 -5.08
CA HIS A 67 -6.88 0.89 -6.19
C HIS A 67 -5.72 -0.10 -6.14
N LEU A 68 -5.84 -1.08 -5.25
CA LEU A 68 -4.78 -2.07 -5.01
C LEU A 68 -4.92 -3.23 -6.00
N PRO A 69 -3.83 -3.64 -6.68
CA PRO A 69 -3.83 -4.82 -7.54
C PRO A 69 -3.99 -6.11 -6.72
N GLU A 70 -4.21 -7.24 -7.42
CA GLU A 70 -4.31 -8.56 -6.78
C GLU A 70 -3.03 -8.99 -6.07
N GLU A 71 -1.87 -8.50 -6.55
CA GLU A 71 -0.56 -8.75 -5.98
C GLU A 71 0.26 -7.45 -6.03
N ILE A 72 0.88 -7.09 -4.92
CA ILE A 72 1.74 -5.91 -4.81
C ILE A 72 3.18 -6.40 -4.62
N PRO A 73 4.10 -6.10 -5.55
CA PRO A 73 5.51 -6.39 -5.34
C PRO A 73 6.05 -5.50 -4.22
N THR A 74 6.82 -6.10 -3.30
CA THR A 74 7.58 -5.31 -2.33
C THR A 74 8.87 -4.79 -2.96
N ALA A 75 9.45 -3.75 -2.38
CA ALA A 75 10.73 -3.19 -2.76
C ALA A 75 11.79 -3.46 -1.68
N ASN A 76 13.05 -3.38 -2.08
CA ASN A 76 14.18 -3.38 -1.16
C ASN A 76 14.11 -2.11 -0.28
N PRO A 77 14.16 -2.22 1.06
CA PRO A 77 14.13 -1.04 1.94
C PRO A 77 15.33 -0.09 1.78
N ASP A 78 16.42 -0.55 1.16
CA ASP A 78 17.66 0.21 0.98
C ASP A 78 17.68 1.03 -0.34
N GLU A 79 16.77 0.75 -1.28
CA GLU A 79 16.66 1.45 -2.59
C GLU A 79 15.86 2.77 -2.49
N GLY A 80 15.82 3.37 -1.30
CA GLY A 80 15.14 4.64 -1.02
C GLY A 80 16.11 5.65 -0.42
N ASP A 81 17.08 6.10 -1.24
CA ASP A 81 17.93 7.27 -1.00
C ASP A 81 17.57 8.38 -1.99
#